data_AF-T1BKF7-F1
#
_entry.id   AF-T1BKF7-F1
#
_cell.length_a   1.000
_cell.length_b   1.000
_cell.length_c   1.000
_cell.angle_alpha   90.00
_cell.angle_beta   90.00
_cell.angle_gamma   90.00
#
_symmetry.space_group_name_H-M   'P 1'
#
loop_
_entity.id
_entity.type
_entity.pdbx_description
1 polymer ?
#
loop_
_entity_poly.entity_id
_entity_poly.type
_entity_poly.pdbx_seq_one_letter_code
_entity_poly.pdbx_strand_id
1 'polypeptide(L)'
;GKSVTEVIVGDETGKITLSLWGEQVSKVENGKTLYIDNGYISLVRGHMRLNVGKYGNLNDTEEVIDELNTELDMSEKVHESNYRRSGPGTGGSGGNGGGFRRSGGGSYRRGGFNQGSSGNRDQGESEDRDF
;
A
#
# COMPACT_ATOMS: atom_id res chain seq x y z
N GLY A 1 -3.37 -24.84 6.83
CA GLY A 1 -3.53 -23.37 6.79
C GLY A 1 -4.90 -23.00 7.31
N LYS A 2 -5.10 -21.78 7.81
CA LYS A 2 -6.46 -21.30 8.14
C LYS A 2 -7.26 -21.17 6.84
N SER A 3 -8.45 -21.74 6.79
CA SER A 3 -9.40 -21.53 5.69
C SER A 3 -10.03 -20.15 5.79
N VAL A 4 -10.45 -19.63 4.65
CA VAL A 4 -11.27 -18.43 4.53
C VAL A 4 -12.62 -18.83 3.95
N THR A 5 -13.70 -18.23 4.43
CA THR A 5 -15.05 -18.35 3.88
C THR A 5 -15.59 -16.94 3.67
N GLU A 6 -16.17 -16.68 2.51
CA GLU A 6 -16.81 -15.40 2.21
C GLU A 6 -18.32 -15.53 2.42
N VAL A 7 -18.92 -14.56 3.10
CA VAL A 7 -20.36 -14.43 3.28
C VAL A 7 -20.80 -13.02 2.91
N ILE A 8 -22.06 -12.85 2.55
CA ILE A 8 -22.64 -11.53 2.29
C ILE A 8 -23.38 -11.10 3.55
N VAL A 9 -23.06 -9.90 4.04
CA VAL A 9 -23.77 -9.23 5.13
C VAL A 9 -24.29 -7.89 4.62
N GLY A 10 -25.33 -7.35 5.24
CA GLY A 10 -25.88 -6.06 4.86
C GLY A 10 -26.84 -5.50 5.89
N ASP A 11 -27.14 -4.22 5.71
CA ASP A 11 -28.07 -3.42 6.49
C ASP A 11 -28.91 -2.53 5.55
N GLU A 12 -29.58 -1.51 6.08
CA GLU A 12 -30.38 -0.56 5.30
C GLU A 12 -29.54 0.26 4.31
N THR A 13 -28.22 0.35 4.52
CA THR A 13 -27.31 1.14 3.69
C THR A 13 -26.81 0.36 2.49
N GLY A 14 -26.67 -0.96 2.58
CA GLY A 14 -26.24 -1.82 1.49
C GLY A 14 -25.71 -3.16 1.96
N LYS A 15 -25.01 -3.87 1.06
CA LYS A 15 -24.37 -5.16 1.34
C LYS A 15 -22.86 -5.12 1.07
N ILE A 16 -22.13 -5.97 1.77
CA ILE A 16 -20.68 -6.15 1.60
C ILE A 16 -20.29 -7.61 1.84
N THR A 17 -19.27 -8.07 1.12
CA THR A 17 -18.65 -9.37 1.39
C THR A 17 -17.79 -9.30 2.67
N LEU A 18 -18.11 -10.14 3.66
CA LEU A 18 -17.34 -10.38 4.89
C LEU A 18 -16.46 -11.62 4.73
N SER A 19 -15.16 -11.48 4.98
CA SER A 19 -14.21 -12.60 5.01
C SER A 19 -14.07 -13.17 6.43
N LEU A 20 -14.48 -14.42 6.61
CA LEU A 20 -14.39 -15.17 7.87
C LEU A 20 -13.23 -16.14 7.83
N TRP A 21 -12.41 -16.14 8.88
CA TRP A 21 -11.20 -16.94 8.98
C TRP A 21 -11.32 -18.04 10.03
N GLY A 22 -11.08 -19.29 9.62
CA GLY A 22 -11.05 -20.45 10.51
C GLY A 22 -12.28 -20.56 11.41
N GLU A 23 -12.08 -20.45 12.72
CA GLU A 23 -13.13 -20.60 13.74
C GLU A 23 -14.18 -19.49 13.74
N GLN A 24 -13.98 -18.38 13.00
CA GLN A 24 -15.03 -17.37 12.84
C GLN A 24 -16.24 -17.93 12.08
N VAL A 25 -16.06 -18.92 11.21
CA VAL A 25 -17.13 -19.52 10.40
C VAL A 25 -18.18 -20.19 11.27
N SER A 26 -17.77 -20.81 12.39
CA SER A 26 -18.72 -21.46 13.31
C SER A 26 -19.49 -20.48 14.21
N LYS A 27 -19.20 -19.17 14.14
CA LYS A 27 -19.87 -18.12 14.92
C LYS A 27 -20.97 -17.42 14.15
N VAL A 28 -21.22 -17.78 12.90
CA VAL A 28 -22.21 -17.13 12.05
C VAL A 28 -23.23 -18.15 11.56
N GLU A 29 -24.45 -17.67 11.33
CA GLU A 29 -25.54 -18.46 10.77
C GLU A 29 -26.35 -17.59 9.81
N ASN A 30 -26.85 -18.19 8.74
CA ASN A 30 -27.66 -17.48 7.76
C ASN A 30 -28.94 -16.93 8.41
N GLY A 31 -29.27 -15.68 8.12
CA GLY A 31 -30.48 -15.02 8.61
C GLY A 31 -30.39 -14.49 10.03
N LYS A 32 -29.24 -14.61 10.72
CA LYS A 32 -29.01 -13.95 12.01
C LYS A 32 -28.34 -12.59 11.85
N THR A 33 -28.68 -11.67 12.75
CA THR A 33 -27.99 -10.39 12.90
C THR A 33 -26.70 -10.59 13.69
N LEU A 34 -25.64 -9.92 13.25
CA LEU A 34 -24.33 -9.97 13.88
C LEU A 34 -23.95 -8.57 14.36
N TYR A 35 -23.41 -8.46 15.56
CA TYR A 35 -22.70 -7.28 16.03
C TYR A 35 -21.21 -7.40 15.68
N ILE A 36 -20.75 -6.52 14.80
CA ILE A 36 -19.35 -6.45 14.35
C ILE A 36 -18.70 -5.21 14.97
N ASP A 37 -17.70 -5.43 15.82
CA ASP A 37 -16.93 -4.35 16.45
C ASP A 37 -15.49 -4.34 15.96
N ASN A 38 -14.96 -3.14 15.74
CA ASN A 38 -13.60 -2.89 15.27
C ASN A 38 -13.22 -3.74 14.04
N GLY A 39 -14.17 -3.82 13.08
CA GLY A 39 -13.94 -4.37 11.75
C GLY A 39 -13.12 -3.44 10.87
N TYR A 40 -12.52 -3.97 9.82
CA TYR A 40 -11.75 -3.18 8.86
C TYR A 40 -12.00 -3.62 7.42
N ILE A 41 -11.78 -2.69 6.49
CA ILE A 41 -11.87 -2.97 5.06
C ILE A 41 -10.48 -3.31 4.51
N SER A 42 -10.41 -4.35 3.68
CA SER A 42 -9.28 -4.61 2.80
C SER A 42 -9.73 -4.70 1.34
N LEU A 43 -8.81 -4.59 0.40
CA LEU A 43 -9.08 -4.75 -1.03
C LEU A 43 -8.53 -6.09 -1.53
N VAL A 44 -9.40 -6.95 -2.04
CA VAL A 44 -9.03 -8.18 -2.76
C VAL A 44 -9.24 -7.92 -4.24
N ARG A 45 -8.13 -7.76 -4.99
CA ARG A 45 -8.17 -7.39 -6.42
C ARG A 45 -8.98 -6.11 -6.69
N GLY A 46 -8.90 -5.14 -5.76
CA GLY A 46 -9.64 -3.88 -5.84
C GLY A 46 -11.06 -3.92 -5.28
N HIS A 47 -11.59 -5.10 -4.95
CA HIS A 47 -12.92 -5.24 -4.36
C HIS A 47 -12.86 -5.17 -2.84
N MET A 48 -13.78 -4.44 -2.22
CA MET A 48 -13.82 -4.33 -0.76
C MET A 48 -14.19 -5.67 -0.10
N ARG A 49 -13.55 -5.92 1.04
CA ARG A 49 -13.85 -7.00 1.97
C ARG A 49 -13.89 -6.48 3.39
N LEU A 50 -15.03 -6.66 4.08
CA LEU A 50 -15.08 -6.49 5.52
C LEU A 50 -14.34 -7.65 6.20
N ASN A 51 -13.59 -7.36 7.24
CA ASN A 51 -12.80 -8.32 8.00
C ASN A 51 -12.90 -8.00 9.50
N VAL A 52 -12.79 -9.03 10.34
CA VAL A 52 -12.68 -8.88 11.81
C VAL A 52 -11.32 -9.40 12.25
N GLY A 53 -10.46 -8.49 12.70
CA GLY A 53 -9.06 -8.77 13.05
C GLY A 53 -8.86 -9.19 14.50
N LYS A 54 -7.60 -9.26 14.93
CA LYS A 54 -7.19 -9.64 16.30
C LYS A 54 -7.87 -8.80 17.39
N TYR A 55 -8.17 -7.53 17.10
CA TYR A 55 -8.76 -6.58 18.04
C TYR A 55 -10.25 -6.34 17.79
N GLY A 56 -10.85 -7.06 16.85
CA GLY A 56 -12.27 -6.96 16.54
C GLY A 56 -13.07 -8.10 17.16
N ASN A 57 -14.37 -7.90 17.27
CA ASN A 57 -15.31 -8.88 17.79
C ASN A 57 -16.41 -9.16 16.76
N LEU A 58 -16.87 -10.41 16.75
CA LEU A 58 -17.98 -10.90 15.94
C LEU A 58 -18.88 -11.70 16.88
N ASN A 59 -20.04 -11.15 17.22
CA ASN A 59 -20.97 -11.71 18.18
C ASN A 59 -22.40 -11.72 17.61
N ASP A 60 -23.24 -12.63 18.10
CA ASP A 60 -24.68 -12.56 17.87
C ASP A 60 -25.27 -11.34 18.59
N THR A 61 -26.38 -10.82 18.06
CA THR A 61 -27.18 -9.77 18.69
C THR A 61 -28.67 -10.06 18.54
N GLU A 62 -29.47 -9.55 19.48
CA GLU A 62 -30.93 -9.57 19.40
C GLU A 62 -31.50 -8.38 18.61
N GLU A 63 -30.63 -7.45 18.20
CA GLU A 63 -31.03 -6.34 17.33
C GLU A 63 -31.53 -6.87 15.98
N VAL A 64 -32.64 -6.31 15.54
CA VAL A 64 -33.30 -6.67 14.29
C VAL A 64 -33.00 -5.61 13.25
N ILE A 65 -32.58 -6.06 12.07
CA ILE A 65 -32.48 -5.21 10.89
C ILE A 65 -33.79 -5.38 10.11
N ASP A 66 -34.65 -4.37 10.18
CA ASP A 66 -36.00 -4.42 9.59
C ASP A 66 -35.97 -4.31 8.05
N GLU A 67 -35.04 -3.53 7.52
CA GLU A 67 -34.90 -3.25 6.10
C GLU A 67 -33.49 -3.60 5.61
N LEU A 68 -33.42 -4.31 4.48
CA LEU A 68 -32.16 -4.67 3.83
C LEU A 68 -32.09 -4.04 2.45
N ASN A 69 -31.06 -3.23 2.23
CA ASN A 69 -30.74 -2.75 0.89
C ASN A 69 -29.88 -3.79 0.15
N THR A 70 -30.53 -4.54 -0.74
CA THR A 70 -29.86 -5.59 -1.54
C THR A 70 -29.34 -5.09 -2.89
N GLU A 71 -29.66 -3.84 -3.27
CA GLU A 71 -29.29 -3.25 -4.55
C GLU A 71 -27.87 -2.66 -4.54
N LEU A 72 -27.45 -2.07 -3.41
CA LEU A 72 -26.11 -1.49 -3.29
C LEU A 72 -25.11 -2.52 -2.76
N ASP A 73 -24.28 -3.08 -3.64
CA ASP A 73 -23.13 -3.90 -3.26
C ASP A 73 -21.83 -3.07 -3.18
N MET A 74 -21.33 -2.89 -1.97
CA MET A 74 -20.09 -2.18 -1.70
C MET A 74 -18.85 -3.00 -2.13
N SER A 75 -18.97 -4.32 -2.25
CA SER A 75 -17.89 -5.21 -2.69
C SER A 75 -17.80 -5.41 -4.20
N GLU A 76 -18.81 -5.04 -4.98
CA GLU A 76 -18.76 -5.13 -6.46
C GLU A 76 -17.86 -4.07 -7.09
N LYS A 77 -17.81 -2.87 -6.50
CA LYS A 77 -17.01 -1.76 -7.04
C LYS A 77 -15.51 -2.04 -6.93
N VAL A 78 -14.78 -1.73 -8.00
CA VAL A 78 -13.31 -1.79 -8.04
C VAL A 78 -12.77 -0.45 -7.56
N HIS A 79 -11.94 -0.50 -6.53
CA HIS A 79 -11.22 0.63 -5.98
C HIS A 79 -9.73 0.50 -6.28
N GLU A 80 -9.13 1.59 -6.76
CA GLU A 80 -7.68 1.66 -6.93
C GLU A 80 -6.99 1.65 -5.56
N SER A 81 -6.09 0.70 -5.36
CA SER A 81 -5.25 0.66 -4.17
C SER A 81 -4.18 1.75 -4.26
N ASN A 82 -4.50 2.95 -3.77
CA ASN A 82 -3.56 4.06 -3.59
C ASN A 82 -2.57 3.85 -2.42
N TYR A 83 -2.38 2.61 -1.94
CA TYR A 83 -1.14 2.25 -1.24
C TYR A 83 -0.01 2.53 -2.20
N ARG A 84 0.53 3.74 -2.10
CA ARG A 84 1.61 4.29 -2.89
C ARG A 84 2.52 3.14 -3.27
N ARG A 85 2.40 2.70 -4.53
CA ARG A 85 3.46 1.97 -5.19
C ARG A 85 4.60 2.95 -5.08
N SER A 86 5.44 2.79 -4.06
CA SER A 86 6.72 3.46 -3.98
C SER A 86 7.43 2.98 -5.23
N GLY A 87 7.24 3.75 -6.30
CA GLY A 87 7.86 3.51 -7.58
C GLY A 87 9.36 3.62 -7.35
N PRO A 88 10.17 2.78 -7.99
CA PRO A 88 11.60 2.87 -7.86
C PRO A 88 12.08 4.22 -8.42
N GLY A 89 12.69 5.03 -7.55
CA GLY A 89 13.54 6.15 -7.94
C GLY A 89 12.92 7.54 -7.75
N THR A 90 13.32 8.21 -6.68
CA THR A 90 13.99 9.54 -6.69
C THR A 90 14.04 10.06 -5.25
N GLY A 91 15.21 9.94 -4.61
CA GLY A 91 15.37 10.47 -3.24
C GLY A 91 16.70 10.11 -2.59
N GLY A 92 17.72 10.92 -2.85
CA GLY A 92 18.65 11.39 -1.81
C GLY A 92 19.74 10.43 -1.33
N SER A 93 20.98 10.79 -1.66
CA SER A 93 22.19 10.65 -0.83
C SER A 93 21.99 10.02 0.56
N GLY A 94 22.04 8.69 0.63
CA GLY A 94 22.23 7.94 1.88
C GLY A 94 23.71 7.61 2.02
N GLY A 95 24.39 8.33 2.91
CA GLY A 95 25.84 8.28 3.06
C GLY A 95 26.41 6.89 3.31
N ASN A 96 27.61 6.67 2.75
CA ASN A 96 28.52 5.60 3.13
C ASN A 96 29.00 5.80 4.58
N GLY A 97 28.13 5.47 5.53
CA GLY A 97 28.45 5.32 6.95
C GLY A 97 29.07 3.94 7.22
N GLY A 98 30.26 3.70 6.68
CA GLY A 98 31.05 2.49 6.90
C GLY A 98 32.37 2.81 7.60
N GLY A 99 32.29 3.19 8.88
CA GLY A 99 33.47 3.44 9.71
C GLY A 99 34.25 2.16 10.03
N PHE A 100 35.58 2.35 10.07
CA PHE A 100 36.60 1.54 10.76
C PHE A 100 37.12 0.28 10.05
N ARG A 101 38.34 0.42 9.48
CA ARG A 101 39.47 -0.51 9.70
C ARG A 101 40.82 0.19 9.47
N ARG A 102 41.46 0.51 10.61
CA ARG A 102 42.90 0.41 10.93
C ARG A 102 43.93 1.25 10.14
N SER A 103 44.44 2.27 10.84
CA SER A 103 45.86 2.44 11.23
C SER A 103 46.95 2.03 10.23
N GLY A 104 47.77 3.00 9.81
CA GLY A 104 49.12 2.69 9.34
C GLY A 104 49.73 3.69 8.37
N GLY A 105 50.41 4.70 8.92
CA GLY A 105 51.70 5.23 8.45
C GLY A 105 51.98 5.51 6.96
N GLY A 106 52.36 6.75 6.68
CA GLY A 106 53.63 6.99 5.98
C GLY A 106 53.57 7.47 4.52
N SER A 107 54.00 8.73 4.35
CA SER A 107 55.12 9.14 3.48
C SER A 107 55.03 9.03 1.94
N TYR A 108 54.97 10.24 1.32
CA TYR A 108 55.61 10.71 0.06
C TYR A 108 55.90 9.70 -1.07
N ARG A 109 55.27 9.88 -2.25
CA ARG A 109 55.90 9.84 -3.61
C ARG A 109 54.99 10.59 -4.61
N ARG A 110 55.46 11.72 -5.17
CA ARG A 110 55.93 11.88 -6.57
C ARG A 110 54.75 12.10 -7.54
N GLY A 111 54.42 13.32 -7.98
CA GLY A 111 55.27 14.24 -8.75
C GLY A 111 55.05 14.01 -10.25
N GLY A 112 54.55 15.02 -10.98
CA GLY A 112 54.38 14.98 -12.46
C GLY A 112 53.17 15.78 -12.97
N PHE A 113 53.22 17.12 -13.07
CA PHE A 113 53.40 17.89 -14.31
C PHE A 113 52.54 17.43 -15.51
N ASN A 114 51.62 18.27 -16.01
CA ASN A 114 51.91 19.15 -17.16
C ASN A 114 50.74 20.10 -17.47
N GLN A 115 51.13 21.24 -18.01
CA GLN A 115 50.44 22.48 -18.28
C GLN A 115 49.49 22.41 -19.49
N GLY A 116 48.49 23.29 -19.47
CA GLY A 116 48.24 24.22 -20.58
C GLY A 116 47.45 23.72 -21.78
N SER A 117 46.23 24.25 -21.96
CA SER A 117 45.93 25.10 -23.12
C SER A 117 44.51 25.66 -23.03
N SER A 118 44.45 27.01 -23.13
CA SER A 118 43.46 27.83 -23.86
C SER A 118 42.14 27.14 -24.25
N GLY A 119 40.96 27.61 -23.84
CA GLY A 119 40.51 28.99 -24.03
C GLY A 119 39.95 29.17 -25.44
N ASN A 120 38.63 29.05 -25.59
CA ASN A 120 37.87 29.85 -26.55
C ASN A 120 36.39 29.89 -26.15
N ARG A 121 35.91 31.09 -25.80
CA ARG A 121 34.50 31.49 -25.87
C ARG A 121 34.30 32.04 -27.28
N ASP A 122 33.20 31.71 -27.95
CA ASP A 122 32.39 32.76 -28.57
C ASP A 122 30.93 32.30 -28.78
N GLN A 123 30.05 33.30 -28.74
CA GLN A 123 28.60 33.25 -28.90
C GLN A 123 28.21 33.23 -30.38
N GLY A 124 26.99 32.79 -30.69
CA GLY A 124 26.39 32.93 -32.00
C GLY A 124 24.94 32.48 -31.99
N GLU A 125 24.03 33.46 -31.96
CA GLU A 125 22.58 33.31 -32.01
C GLU A 125 22.06 32.92 -33.41
N SER A 126 20.84 32.39 -33.39
CA SER A 126 19.72 32.60 -34.31
C SER A 126 19.43 31.60 -35.45
N GLU A 127 18.10 31.46 -35.62
CA GLU A 127 17.29 31.00 -36.75
C GLU A 127 16.80 29.54 -36.76
N ASP A 128 15.56 29.38 -36.28
CA ASP A 128 14.40 28.97 -37.09
C ASP A 128 14.63 27.99 -38.25
N ARG A 129 13.99 26.82 -38.16
CA ARG A 129 12.93 26.45 -39.11
C ARG A 129 12.20 25.17 -38.70
N ASP A 130 10.89 25.27 -38.83
CA ASP A 130 9.91 24.18 -38.89
C ASP A 130 10.31 23.10 -39.89
N PHE A 131 10.11 21.84 -39.51
CA PHE A 131 9.38 20.79 -40.26
C PHE A 131 9.06 19.61 -39.33
#